data_AF-A0A2V4A5C2-F1
#
_entry.id   AF-A0A2V4A5C2-F1
#
_cell.length_a   1.000
_cell.length_b   1.000
_cell.length_c   1.000
_cell.angle_alpha   90.00
_cell.angle_beta   90.00
_cell.angle_gamma   90.00
#
_symmetry.space_group_name_H-M   'P 1'
#
loop_
_entity.id
_entity.type
_entity.pdbx_description
1 polymer ?
#
loop_
_entity_poly.entity_id
_entity_poly.type
_entity_poly.pdbx_seq_one_letter_code
_entity_poly.pdbx_strand_id
1 'polypeptide(L)'
;MKHKILSILMIVLLTSNFLMAQHVYHSYDRLKVSESLTKQNGKEDAKGGNLEVGFHYGPAWTSGETKDFAKRGNSFSMNLGTNNGRVYFGTEFSITSWKDYEDIPEAKELNFNETNFLWLVQTKLFLGEGNVQPYIGCGTDLISFGEAILTADEEEEDSYHSSYYEEEKNYNTWFVPSFGLRWKMGKDLSGNVGLSADLSRNYSYTRLQVGIVF
;
A
#
# COMPACT_ATOMS: atom_id res chain seq x y z
N MET A 1 12.29 -12.69 -21.25
CA MET A 1 13.26 -11.65 -20.80
C MET A 1 12.62 -10.57 -19.93
N LYS A 2 11.41 -10.06 -20.24
CA LYS A 2 10.72 -9.01 -19.46
C LYS A 2 10.57 -9.30 -17.95
N HIS A 3 10.17 -10.52 -17.56
CA HIS A 3 10.03 -10.88 -16.14
C HIS A 3 11.35 -10.88 -15.36
N LYS A 4 12.48 -11.25 -16.00
CA LYS A 4 13.80 -11.25 -15.34
C LYS A 4 14.25 -9.82 -15.01
N ILE A 5 13.97 -8.86 -15.88
CA ILE A 5 14.30 -7.45 -15.67
C ILE A 5 13.49 -6.88 -14.51
N LEU A 6 12.19 -7.20 -14.41
CA LEU A 6 11.33 -6.76 -13.32
C LEU A 6 11.78 -7.36 -11.97
N SER A 7 12.12 -8.65 -11.93
CA SER A 7 12.64 -9.28 -10.71
C SER A 7 13.98 -8.69 -10.29
N ILE A 8 14.87 -8.39 -11.23
CA ILE A 8 16.14 -7.72 -10.94
C ILE A 8 15.89 -6.30 -10.42
N LEU A 9 14.96 -5.55 -11.03
CA LEU A 9 14.60 -4.21 -10.58
C LEU A 9 14.04 -4.22 -9.15
N MET A 10 13.17 -5.19 -8.84
CA MET A 10 12.65 -5.41 -7.48
C MET A 10 13.77 -5.76 -6.49
N ILE A 11 14.71 -6.63 -6.85
CA ILE A 11 15.86 -6.97 -6.01
C ILE A 11 16.74 -5.73 -5.79
N VAL A 12 16.99 -4.94 -6.83
CA VAL A 12 17.78 -3.70 -6.74
C VAL A 12 17.08 -2.65 -5.88
N LEU A 13 15.76 -2.50 -6.01
CA LEU A 13 14.97 -1.61 -5.16
C LEU A 13 14.95 -2.08 -3.70
N LEU A 14 14.77 -3.37 -3.45
CA LEU A 14 14.79 -3.94 -2.09
C LEU A 14 16.17 -3.81 -1.43
N THR A 15 17.24 -4.11 -2.18
CA THR A 15 18.62 -4.02 -1.67
C THR A 15 19.09 -2.59 -1.50
N SER A 16 18.73 -1.66 -2.40
CA SER A 16 19.05 -0.24 -2.24
C SER A 16 18.30 0.39 -1.07
N ASN A 17 17.02 0.09 -0.87
CA ASN A 17 16.28 0.54 0.31
C ASN A 17 16.86 -0.05 1.61
N PHE A 18 17.26 -1.32 1.59
CA PHE A 18 17.91 -1.95 2.73
C PHE A 18 19.27 -1.31 3.06
N LEU A 19 20.11 -1.05 2.06
CA LEU A 19 21.41 -0.40 2.23
C LEU A 19 21.26 1.06 2.67
N MET A 20 20.30 1.79 2.13
CA MET A 20 20.00 3.17 2.54
C MET A 20 19.50 3.20 3.99
N ALA A 21 18.63 2.26 4.38
CA ALA A 21 18.18 2.11 5.75
C ALA A 21 19.34 1.78 6.71
N GLN A 22 20.26 0.88 6.32
CA GLN A 22 21.47 0.57 7.09
C GLN A 22 22.42 1.77 7.20
N HIS A 23 22.62 2.53 6.12
CA HIS A 23 23.46 3.72 6.13
C HIS A 23 22.88 4.80 7.06
N VAL A 24 21.57 5.06 6.98
CA VAL A 24 20.88 6.00 7.87
C VAL A 24 20.94 5.52 9.32
N TYR A 25 20.74 4.22 9.58
CA TYR A 25 20.88 3.61 10.91
C TYR A 25 22.28 3.85 11.51
N HIS A 26 23.35 3.50 10.77
CA HIS A 26 24.72 3.64 11.27
C HIS A 26 25.21 5.10 11.37
N SER A 27 24.71 6.00 10.53
CA SER A 27 25.03 7.43 10.63
C SER A 27 24.33 8.10 11.82
N TYR A 28 23.13 7.64 12.21
CA TYR A 28 22.45 8.08 13.42
C TYR A 28 23.05 7.47 14.71
N ASP A 29 23.52 6.23 14.66
CA ASP A 29 24.10 5.56 15.83
C ASP A 29 25.43 6.21 16.26
N ARG A 30 26.27 6.66 15.30
CA ARG A 30 27.49 7.42 15.62
C ARG A 30 27.23 8.74 16.35
N LEU A 31 26.11 9.40 16.09
CA LEU A 31 25.72 10.64 16.78
C LEU A 31 25.16 10.37 18.18
N LYS A 32 24.52 9.22 18.41
CA LYS A 32 23.97 8.86 19.74
C LYS A 32 25.00 8.25 20.69
N VAL A 33 26.05 7.60 20.20
CA VAL A 33 27.09 7.04 21.09
C VAL A 33 27.86 8.13 21.85
N SER A 34 27.96 9.36 21.32
CA SER A 34 28.58 10.48 22.08
C SER A 34 27.63 11.14 23.09
N GLU A 35 26.32 11.07 22.91
CA GLU A 35 25.32 11.65 23.83
C GLU A 35 24.76 10.66 24.88
N SER A 36 24.83 9.34 24.62
CA SER A 36 24.16 8.34 25.47
C SER A 36 24.84 8.03 26.81
N LEU A 37 26.05 8.55 27.07
CA LEU A 37 26.73 8.36 28.35
C LEU A 37 26.22 9.27 29.49
N THR A 38 25.28 10.19 29.23
CA THR A 38 24.93 11.24 30.22
C THR A 38 23.48 11.26 30.72
N LYS A 39 22.59 10.34 30.33
CA LYS A 39 21.21 10.31 30.86
C LYS A 39 20.65 8.90 31.08
N GLN A 40 21.18 8.19 32.07
CA GLN A 40 20.37 7.25 32.83
C GLN A 40 19.58 8.04 33.88
N ASN A 41 18.25 8.10 33.74
CA ASN A 41 17.30 7.90 34.83
C ASN A 41 15.86 8.09 34.36
N GLY A 42 15.08 7.02 34.53
CA GLY A 42 13.67 7.03 34.92
C GLY A 42 12.71 7.95 34.18
N LYS A 43 12.00 7.38 33.20
CA LYS A 43 10.58 7.64 32.98
C LYS A 43 9.98 6.43 32.28
N GLU A 44 9.21 5.65 33.02
CA GLU A 44 8.21 4.75 32.44
C GLU A 44 7.20 5.65 31.72
N ASP A 45 7.37 5.81 30.41
CA ASP A 45 6.39 6.50 29.59
C ASP A 45 5.15 5.61 29.47
N ALA A 46 4.02 6.21 29.83
CA ALA A 46 2.70 5.59 29.94
C ALA A 46 2.36 4.67 28.77
N LYS A 47 1.69 3.54 29.08
CA LYS A 47 1.00 2.66 28.14
C LYS A 47 -0.06 3.46 27.36
N GLY A 48 0.36 4.18 26.32
CA GLY A 48 -0.53 4.70 25.29
C GLY A 48 -1.23 3.54 24.62
N GLY A 49 -2.51 3.71 24.28
CA GLY A 49 -3.26 2.68 23.58
C GLY A 49 -2.52 2.24 22.32
N ASN A 50 -2.47 0.94 22.05
CA ASN A 50 -1.85 0.43 20.83
C ASN A 50 -2.65 0.77 19.56
N LEU A 51 -3.74 1.53 19.66
CA LEU A 51 -4.59 1.88 18.53
C LEU A 51 -3.86 2.85 17.62
N GLU A 52 -3.88 2.57 16.32
CA GLU A 52 -3.23 3.36 15.29
C GLU A 52 -4.24 3.71 14.19
N VAL A 53 -4.20 4.96 13.72
CA VAL A 53 -4.92 5.43 12.54
C VAL A 53 -3.94 6.06 11.56
N GLY A 54 -3.95 5.62 10.31
CA GLY A 54 -3.06 6.15 9.27
C GLY A 54 -3.79 6.56 8.01
N PHE A 55 -3.47 7.73 7.46
CA PHE A 55 -3.99 8.22 6.20
C PHE A 55 -2.88 8.24 5.16
N HIS A 56 -3.13 7.70 3.98
CA HIS A 56 -2.13 7.58 2.92
C HIS A 56 -2.70 8.01 1.58
N TYR A 57 -1.82 8.50 0.73
CA TYR A 57 -2.10 8.86 -0.65
C TYR A 57 -0.91 8.48 -1.53
N GLY A 58 -1.17 8.07 -2.76
CA GLY A 58 -0.13 8.01 -3.77
C GLY A 58 -0.57 7.31 -5.05
N PRO A 59 0.37 7.14 -5.99
CA PRO A 59 0.06 6.61 -7.30
C PRO A 59 -0.23 5.10 -7.23
N ALA A 60 -1.08 4.66 -8.15
CA ALA A 60 -1.48 3.28 -8.27
C ALA A 60 -1.57 2.85 -9.73
N TRP A 61 -1.38 1.57 -9.98
CA TRP A 61 -1.26 1.00 -11.32
C TRP A 61 -1.90 -0.37 -11.38
N THR A 62 -2.43 -0.73 -12.55
CA THR A 62 -2.79 -2.13 -12.83
C THR A 62 -1.89 -2.74 -13.89
N SER A 63 -1.80 -4.06 -13.85
CA SER A 63 -1.21 -4.89 -14.90
C SER A 63 -2.09 -6.11 -15.15
N GLY A 64 -2.01 -6.68 -16.36
CA GLY A 64 -2.90 -7.74 -16.83
C GLY A 64 -4.01 -7.21 -17.72
N GLU A 65 -5.13 -7.94 -17.76
CA GLU A 65 -6.29 -7.70 -18.62
C GLU A 65 -7.22 -6.61 -18.06
N THR A 66 -6.65 -5.43 -17.80
CA THR A 66 -7.40 -4.24 -17.36
C THR A 66 -7.61 -3.26 -18.51
N LYS A 67 -8.73 -2.54 -18.51
CA LYS A 67 -8.99 -1.46 -19.47
C LYS A 67 -7.90 -0.38 -19.43
N ASP A 68 -7.69 0.29 -20.56
CA ASP A 68 -6.61 1.28 -20.71
C ASP A 68 -6.72 2.45 -19.71
N PHE A 69 -7.95 2.89 -19.40
CA PHE A 69 -8.15 3.94 -18.39
C PHE A 69 -7.68 3.48 -17.00
N ALA A 70 -7.70 2.19 -16.68
CA ALA A 70 -7.35 1.67 -15.37
C ALA A 70 -5.86 1.34 -15.21
N LYS A 71 -4.99 1.72 -16.18
CA LYS A 71 -3.56 1.39 -16.11
C LYS A 71 -2.81 2.24 -15.07
N ARG A 72 -3.23 3.48 -14.85
CA ARG A 72 -2.59 4.42 -13.92
C ARG A 72 -3.66 5.20 -13.17
N GLY A 73 -3.39 5.57 -11.94
CA GLY A 73 -4.34 6.29 -11.10
C GLY A 73 -3.72 6.70 -9.78
N ASN A 74 -4.57 7.15 -8.87
CA ASN A 74 -4.19 7.54 -7.52
C ASN A 74 -5.07 6.82 -6.49
N SER A 75 -4.46 6.35 -5.41
CA SER A 75 -5.12 5.67 -4.30
C SER A 75 -5.05 6.54 -3.04
N PHE A 76 -6.21 6.71 -2.41
CA PHE A 76 -6.32 7.19 -1.03
C PHE A 76 -6.61 5.98 -0.14
N SER A 77 -5.95 5.89 1.02
CA SER A 77 -6.24 4.82 1.96
C SER A 77 -6.20 5.24 3.43
N MET A 78 -7.02 4.56 4.23
CA MET A 78 -7.09 4.69 5.67
C MET A 78 -6.81 3.34 6.33
N ASN A 79 -5.78 3.31 7.18
CA ASN A 79 -5.43 2.18 8.02
C ASN A 79 -5.99 2.39 9.42
N LEU A 80 -6.59 1.35 9.99
CA LEU A 80 -7.05 1.33 11.38
C LEU A 80 -6.64 0.00 11.99
N GLY A 81 -5.92 0.02 13.12
CA GLY A 81 -5.44 -1.22 13.71
C GLY A 81 -4.79 -1.04 15.06
N THR A 82 -4.16 -2.11 15.53
CA THR A 82 -3.33 -2.12 16.72
C THR A 82 -1.87 -2.30 16.34
N ASN A 83 -0.96 -1.55 16.97
CA ASN A 83 0.48 -1.67 16.82
C ASN A 83 1.15 -1.72 18.19
N ASN A 84 1.93 -2.78 18.43
CA ASN A 84 2.69 -2.93 19.68
C ASN A 84 4.17 -2.48 19.56
N GLY A 85 4.50 -1.76 18.49
CA GLY A 85 5.85 -1.28 18.17
C GLY A 85 6.67 -2.24 17.30
N ARG A 86 6.25 -3.51 17.19
CA ARG A 86 6.90 -4.52 16.35
C ARG A 86 5.94 -5.13 15.33
N VAL A 87 4.69 -5.32 15.72
CA VAL A 87 3.64 -5.92 14.90
C VAL A 87 2.45 -4.98 14.87
N TYR A 88 2.02 -4.65 13.65
CA TYR A 88 0.73 -4.03 13.38
C TYR A 88 -0.24 -5.09 12.87
N PHE A 89 -1.46 -5.08 13.38
CA PHE A 89 -2.59 -5.85 12.87
C PHE A 89 -3.79 -4.93 12.71
N GLY A 90 -4.43 -4.93 11.55
CA GLY A 90 -5.57 -4.08 11.33
C GLY A 90 -6.17 -4.20 9.95
N THR A 91 -6.90 -3.17 9.57
CA THR A 91 -7.64 -3.07 8.32
C THR A 91 -7.13 -1.89 7.50
N GLU A 92 -7.30 -1.96 6.19
CA GLU A 92 -7.12 -0.85 5.26
C GLU A 92 -8.38 -0.70 4.41
N PHE A 93 -8.86 0.54 4.32
CA PHE A 93 -9.89 0.96 3.38
C PHE A 93 -9.21 1.83 2.33
N SER A 94 -9.36 1.49 1.06
CA SER A 94 -8.73 2.19 -0.06
C SER A 94 -9.78 2.55 -1.10
N ILE A 95 -9.65 3.75 -1.64
CA ILE A 95 -10.39 4.24 -2.80
C ILE A 95 -9.36 4.63 -3.86
N THR A 96 -9.51 4.10 -5.07
CA THR A 96 -8.64 4.43 -6.21
C THR A 96 -9.43 5.13 -7.29
N SER A 97 -8.88 6.22 -7.81
CA SER A 97 -9.37 6.89 -9.01
C SER A 97 -8.40 6.64 -10.17
N TRP A 98 -8.92 6.16 -11.30
CA TRP A 98 -8.13 5.71 -12.45
C TRP A 98 -7.86 6.79 -13.52
N LYS A 99 -8.41 7.99 -13.39
CA LYS A 99 -8.09 9.06 -14.35
C LYS A 99 -6.72 9.67 -14.05
N ASP A 100 -5.84 9.66 -15.06
CA ASP A 100 -4.72 10.58 -15.12
C ASP A 100 -5.29 12.01 -15.19
N TYR A 101 -4.92 12.86 -14.23
CA TYR A 101 -5.21 14.30 -14.27
C TYR A 101 -4.48 15.02 -15.44
N GLU A 102 -3.75 14.29 -16.30
CA GLU A 102 -2.87 14.87 -17.31
C GLU A 102 -3.55 15.26 -18.63
N ASP A 103 -4.73 14.72 -18.98
CA ASP A 103 -5.29 14.91 -20.34
C ASP A 103 -6.54 15.80 -20.45
N ILE A 104 -7.12 16.31 -19.34
CA ILE A 104 -8.31 17.18 -19.41
C ILE A 104 -8.19 18.33 -18.40
N PRO A 105 -8.11 19.61 -18.83
CA PRO A 105 -7.94 20.78 -17.96
C PRO A 105 -9.17 21.13 -17.12
N GLU A 106 -10.21 20.31 -17.17
CA GLU A 106 -11.44 20.46 -16.41
C GLU A 106 -11.46 19.33 -15.39
N ALA A 107 -11.47 19.69 -14.11
CA ALA A 107 -11.72 18.76 -13.01
C ALA A 107 -13.12 18.17 -13.19
N LYS A 108 -13.24 17.13 -14.02
CA LYS A 108 -14.48 16.37 -14.16
C LYS A 108 -14.82 15.77 -12.81
N GLU A 109 -16.12 15.77 -12.52
CA GLU A 109 -16.71 15.19 -11.32
C GLU A 109 -16.15 13.78 -11.07
N LEU A 110 -16.01 13.43 -9.80
CA LEU A 110 -15.46 12.14 -9.36
C LEU A 110 -16.37 11.03 -9.90
N ASN A 111 -15.95 10.37 -10.98
CA ASN A 111 -16.74 9.34 -11.63
C ASN A 111 -16.68 8.05 -10.79
N PHE A 112 -17.69 7.84 -9.94
CA PHE A 112 -17.79 6.65 -9.10
C PHE A 112 -17.71 5.34 -9.91
N ASN A 113 -18.15 5.33 -11.17
CA ASN A 113 -18.06 4.14 -12.04
C ASN A 113 -16.61 3.78 -12.38
N GLU A 114 -15.69 4.76 -12.36
CA GLU A 114 -14.26 4.58 -12.61
C GLU A 114 -13.44 4.60 -11.31
N THR A 115 -14.08 4.33 -10.17
CA THR A 115 -13.40 4.18 -8.88
C THR A 115 -13.34 2.72 -8.44
N ASN A 116 -12.26 2.36 -7.74
CA ASN A 116 -12.13 1.07 -7.08
C ASN A 116 -12.23 1.26 -5.56
N PHE A 117 -13.03 0.45 -4.90
CA PHE A 117 -13.05 0.32 -3.46
C PHE A 117 -12.40 -0.99 -3.03
N LEU A 118 -11.45 -0.91 -2.12
CA LEU A 118 -10.79 -2.06 -1.54
C LEU A 118 -10.86 -1.99 -0.02
N TRP A 119 -11.30 -3.06 0.59
CA TRP A 119 -11.22 -3.29 2.03
C TRP A 119 -10.44 -4.57 2.29
N LEU A 120 -9.33 -4.47 3.01
CA LEU A 120 -8.48 -5.59 3.36
C LEU A 120 -8.17 -5.65 4.85
N VAL A 121 -7.82 -6.86 5.30
CA VAL A 121 -7.15 -7.08 6.59
C VAL A 121 -5.66 -7.33 6.34
N GLN A 122 -4.81 -6.75 7.18
CA GLN A 122 -3.36 -6.85 7.02
C GLN A 122 -2.61 -6.93 8.34
N THR A 123 -1.42 -7.53 8.25
CA THR A 123 -0.42 -7.56 9.30
C THR A 123 0.90 -6.99 8.75
N LYS A 124 1.64 -6.27 9.59
CA LYS A 124 2.98 -5.74 9.27
C LYS A 124 3.94 -6.06 10.39
N LEU A 125 5.14 -6.49 10.03
CA LEU A 125 6.27 -6.71 10.93
C LEU A 125 7.29 -5.59 10.70
N PHE A 126 7.47 -4.74 11.71
CA PHE A 126 8.52 -3.73 11.74
C PHE A 126 9.85 -4.37 12.12
N LEU A 127 10.89 -4.04 11.36
CA LEU A 127 12.23 -4.60 11.45
C LEU A 127 13.17 -3.57 12.08
N GLY A 128 14.00 -4.06 13.00
CA GLY A 128 14.99 -3.23 13.69
C GLY A 128 14.40 -2.33 14.77
N GLU A 129 15.31 -1.58 15.40
CA GLU A 129 15.02 -0.63 16.46
C GLU A 129 15.39 0.78 15.97
N GLY A 130 14.70 1.82 16.47
CA GLY A 130 15.05 3.20 16.18
C GLY A 130 13.90 4.04 15.63
N ASN A 131 14.26 5.22 15.10
CA ASN A 131 13.30 6.19 14.60
C ASN A 131 12.85 5.89 13.17
N VAL A 132 13.59 5.08 12.41
CA VAL A 132 13.22 4.63 11.07
C VAL A 132 13.15 3.12 11.09
N GLN A 133 11.99 2.57 10.77
CA GLN A 133 11.68 1.15 10.85
C GLN A 133 11.19 0.67 9.48
N PRO A 134 12.00 -0.12 8.75
CA PRO A 134 11.51 -0.90 7.63
C PRO A 134 10.42 -1.87 8.07
N TYR A 135 9.51 -2.22 7.18
CA TYR A 135 8.53 -3.27 7.45
C TYR A 135 8.29 -4.15 6.24
N ILE A 136 7.86 -5.38 6.53
CA ILE A 136 7.23 -6.29 5.58
C ILE A 136 5.84 -6.62 6.10
N GLY A 137 4.89 -6.83 5.21
CA GLY A 137 3.52 -7.13 5.58
C GLY A 137 2.84 -8.00 4.55
N CYS A 138 1.70 -8.55 4.98
CA CYS A 138 0.79 -9.24 4.10
C CYS A 138 -0.64 -8.96 4.52
N GLY A 139 -1.55 -9.06 3.56
CA GLY A 139 -2.97 -8.97 3.79
C GLY A 139 -3.76 -9.86 2.84
N THR A 140 -5.06 -9.85 3.04
CA THR A 140 -6.06 -10.42 2.14
C THR A 140 -7.21 -9.45 2.08
N ASP A 141 -7.82 -9.30 0.91
CA ASP A 141 -9.02 -8.51 0.83
C ASP A 141 -10.22 -9.22 1.47
N LEU A 142 -11.12 -8.40 1.98
CA LEU A 142 -12.46 -8.80 2.42
C LEU A 142 -13.48 -8.43 1.36
N ILE A 143 -13.33 -7.25 0.77
CA ILE A 143 -14.22 -6.70 -0.25
C ILE A 143 -13.38 -5.93 -1.26
N SER A 144 -13.53 -6.25 -2.54
CA SER A 144 -12.94 -5.53 -3.66
C SER A 144 -14.03 -5.24 -4.69
N PHE A 145 -14.28 -3.96 -4.95
CA PHE A 145 -15.21 -3.49 -5.97
C PHE A 145 -14.43 -2.72 -7.03
N GLY A 146 -14.41 -3.25 -8.24
CA GLY A 146 -13.74 -2.62 -9.37
C GLY A 146 -14.34 -3.10 -10.68
N GLU A 147 -15.67 -3.24 -10.72
CA GLU A 147 -16.42 -3.88 -11.80
C GLU A 147 -15.96 -3.35 -13.17
N ALA A 148 -16.02 -2.03 -13.36
CA ALA A 148 -15.67 -1.34 -14.59
C ALA A 148 -14.21 -1.53 -15.08
N ILE A 149 -13.30 -2.02 -14.23
CA ILE A 149 -11.91 -2.33 -14.61
C ILE A 149 -11.86 -3.56 -15.52
N LEU A 150 -12.76 -4.52 -15.29
CA LEU A 150 -12.77 -5.82 -15.97
C LEU A 150 -14.05 -6.06 -16.81
N THR A 151 -15.20 -5.46 -16.51
CA THR A 151 -16.42 -5.65 -17.34
C THR A 151 -16.29 -4.88 -18.65
N ALA A 152 -16.34 -5.63 -19.74
CA ALA A 152 -16.50 -5.08 -21.07
C ALA A 152 -17.93 -4.56 -21.18
N ASP A 153 -18.10 -3.27 -21.47
CA ASP A 153 -19.28 -2.87 -22.21
C ASP A 153 -18.93 -3.23 -23.65
N GLU A 154 -19.30 -4.43 -24.07
CA GLU A 154 -19.52 -4.68 -25.49
C GLU A 154 -20.78 -3.90 -25.86
N GLU A 155 -20.61 -2.61 -26.15
CA GLU A 155 -21.60 -1.93 -26.97
C GLU A 155 -21.55 -2.56 -28.36
N GLU A 156 -22.66 -3.21 -28.71
CA GLU A 156 -23.06 -3.75 -30.01
C GLU A 156 -22.48 -5.10 -30.45
N GLU A 157 -23.15 -6.20 -30.07
CA GLU A 157 -23.67 -7.15 -31.08
C GLU A 157 -24.76 -8.06 -30.50
N ASP A 158 -25.92 -8.05 -31.16
CA ASP A 158 -27.06 -8.93 -30.94
C ASP A 158 -26.62 -10.40 -30.82
N SER A 159 -26.61 -10.94 -29.61
CA SER A 159 -26.56 -12.39 -29.42
C SER A 159 -27.25 -12.78 -28.12
N TYR A 160 -28.30 -13.59 -28.26
CA TYR A 160 -28.88 -14.37 -27.18
C TYR A 160 -27.79 -15.32 -26.65
N HIS A 161 -26.98 -14.86 -25.70
CA HIS A 161 -25.98 -15.69 -25.05
C HIS A 161 -26.59 -16.43 -23.86
N SER A 162 -26.55 -17.76 -23.95
CA SER A 162 -27.02 -18.69 -22.94
C SER A 162 -26.26 -18.53 -21.63
N SER A 163 -27.01 -18.34 -20.54
CA SER A 163 -26.57 -18.10 -19.17
C SER A 163 -25.90 -19.30 -18.47
N TYR A 164 -24.98 -20.01 -19.12
CA TYR A 164 -24.44 -21.27 -18.54
C TYR A 164 -22.94 -21.33 -18.29
N TYR A 165 -22.12 -20.36 -18.72
CA TYR A 165 -20.68 -20.31 -18.41
C TYR A 165 -20.11 -18.88 -18.51
N GLU A 166 -20.68 -17.90 -17.80
CA GLU A 166 -19.87 -16.71 -17.51
C GLU A 166 -18.90 -17.09 -16.39
N GLU A 167 -17.61 -17.19 -16.73
CA GLU A 167 -16.55 -17.27 -15.72
C GLU A 167 -16.66 -16.03 -14.83
N GLU A 168 -17.19 -16.18 -13.62
CA GLU A 168 -17.30 -15.10 -12.64
C GLU A 168 -15.94 -14.40 -12.52
N LYS A 169 -15.88 -13.15 -12.97
CA LYS A 169 -14.67 -12.33 -12.87
C LYS A 169 -14.39 -12.13 -11.38
N ASN A 170 -13.35 -12.79 -10.89
CA ASN A 170 -12.96 -12.70 -9.48
C ASN A 170 -12.12 -11.43 -9.26
N TYR A 171 -12.72 -10.45 -8.59
CA TYR A 171 -12.07 -9.20 -8.18
C TYR A 171 -11.28 -9.34 -6.87
N ASN A 172 -11.44 -10.48 -6.18
CA ASN A 172 -10.82 -10.70 -4.89
C ASN A 172 -9.35 -11.07 -5.04
N THR A 173 -8.58 -10.48 -4.16
CA THR A 173 -7.14 -10.55 -4.01
C THR A 173 -6.81 -11.41 -2.81
N TRP A 174 -6.35 -12.62 -3.11
CA TRP A 174 -6.12 -13.64 -2.10
C TRP A 174 -4.86 -13.38 -1.28
N PHE A 175 -3.97 -12.53 -1.80
CA PHE A 175 -2.73 -12.18 -1.13
C PHE A 175 -2.25 -10.78 -1.53
N VAL A 176 -2.02 -9.95 -0.51
CA VAL A 176 -1.55 -8.56 -0.62
C VAL A 176 -0.20 -8.41 0.07
N PRO A 177 0.94 -8.71 -0.57
CA PRO A 177 2.25 -8.38 -0.01
C PRO A 177 2.40 -6.86 0.10
N SER A 178 3.00 -6.41 1.19
CA SER A 178 3.40 -5.01 1.39
C SER A 178 4.80 -4.89 1.97
N PHE A 179 5.48 -3.80 1.66
CA PHE A 179 6.76 -3.44 2.28
C PHE A 179 6.93 -1.94 2.28
N GLY A 180 7.72 -1.42 3.20
CA GLY A 180 7.90 0.03 3.31
C GLY A 180 8.80 0.46 4.44
N LEU A 181 8.75 1.76 4.73
CA LEU A 181 9.51 2.44 5.76
C LEU A 181 8.56 3.34 6.57
N ARG A 182 8.63 3.21 7.88
CA ARG A 182 7.98 4.12 8.83
C ARG A 182 9.03 4.95 9.56
N TRP A 183 8.79 6.24 9.75
CA TRP A 183 9.68 7.09 10.53
C TRP A 183 8.91 7.88 11.59
N LYS A 184 9.47 7.94 12.81
CA LYS A 184 8.91 8.69 13.93
C LYS A 184 9.11 10.19 13.69
N MET A 185 8.02 10.95 13.77
CA MET A 185 8.02 12.41 13.69
C MET A 185 7.72 13.07 15.04
N GLY A 186 7.06 12.33 15.95
CA GLY A 186 6.74 12.76 17.31
C GLY A 186 6.46 11.56 18.21
N LYS A 187 5.90 11.81 19.40
CA LYS A 187 5.54 10.73 20.36
C LYS A 187 4.44 9.82 19.79
N ASP A 188 3.41 10.43 19.23
CA ASP A 188 2.20 9.77 18.69
C ASP A 188 1.99 10.14 17.21
N LEU A 189 3.10 10.33 16.48
CA LEU A 189 3.06 10.72 15.07
C LEU A 189 4.21 10.08 14.31
N SER A 190 3.88 9.45 13.20
CA SER A 190 4.85 8.87 12.27
C SER A 190 4.48 9.17 10.83
N GLY A 191 5.49 9.29 9.99
CA GLY A 191 5.33 9.23 8.55
C GLY A 191 5.52 7.80 8.05
N ASN A 192 4.91 7.48 6.92
CA ASN A 192 4.95 6.16 6.32
C ASN A 192 5.12 6.27 4.81
N VAL A 193 5.94 5.40 4.23
CA VAL A 193 5.98 5.15 2.78
C VAL A 193 5.96 3.65 2.55
N GLY A 194 5.09 3.17 1.68
CA GLY A 194 4.90 1.74 1.47
C GLY A 194 4.42 1.41 0.07
N LEU A 195 4.78 0.22 -0.39
CA LEU A 195 4.27 -0.38 -1.61
C LEU A 195 3.43 -1.60 -1.22
N SER A 196 2.23 -1.69 -1.77
CA SER A 196 1.34 -2.84 -1.63
C SER A 196 0.95 -3.34 -3.01
N ALA A 197 0.92 -4.65 -3.22
CA ALA A 197 0.50 -5.25 -4.48
C ALA A 197 -0.62 -6.24 -4.22
N ASP A 198 -1.79 -5.96 -4.78
CA ASP A 198 -2.94 -6.82 -4.79
C ASP A 198 -2.84 -7.80 -5.96
N LEU A 199 -2.54 -9.05 -5.66
CA LEU A 199 -2.37 -10.12 -6.66
C LEU A 199 -3.67 -10.94 -6.78
N SER A 200 -4.40 -10.75 -7.88
CA SER A 200 -5.55 -11.59 -8.24
C SER A 200 -5.21 -12.49 -9.44
N ARG A 201 -6.15 -13.38 -9.81
CA ARG A 201 -6.01 -14.25 -10.99
C ARG A 201 -6.04 -13.47 -12.31
N ASN A 202 -6.87 -12.42 -12.38
CA ASN A 202 -7.21 -11.73 -13.63
C ASN A 202 -6.40 -10.43 -13.82
N TYR A 203 -6.03 -9.77 -12.73
CA TYR A 203 -5.18 -8.58 -12.77
C TYR A 203 -4.33 -8.45 -11.50
N SER A 204 -3.27 -7.66 -11.58
CA SER A 204 -2.54 -7.22 -10.40
C SER A 204 -2.67 -5.71 -10.27
N TYR A 205 -2.99 -5.25 -9.07
CA TYR A 205 -3.08 -3.83 -8.72
C TYR A 205 -1.97 -3.49 -7.74
N THR A 206 -1.21 -2.44 -8.00
CA THR A 206 -0.09 -2.03 -7.15
C THR A 206 -0.27 -0.58 -6.76
N ARG A 207 0.01 -0.25 -5.51
CA ARG A 207 -0.07 1.12 -4.99
C ARG A 207 1.17 1.48 -4.21
N LEU A 208 1.69 2.67 -4.47
CA LEU A 208 2.68 3.34 -3.63
C LEU A 208 1.93 4.34 -2.76
N GLN A 209 2.10 4.25 -1.44
CA GLN A 209 1.37 5.00 -0.45
C GLN A 209 2.36 5.79 0.40
N VAL A 210 2.18 7.11 0.44
CA VAL A 210 2.86 8.00 1.39
C VAL A 210 1.81 8.53 2.35
N GLY A 211 2.09 8.51 3.65
CA GLY A 211 1.07 8.81 4.64
C GLY A 211 1.58 9.27 5.99
N ILE A 212 0.62 9.66 6.81
CA ILE A 212 0.80 10.08 8.21
C ILE A 212 0.01 9.11 9.08
N VAL A 213 0.58 8.76 10.23
CA VAL A 213 0.10 7.74 11.16
C VAL A 213 0.09 8.33 12.57
N PHE A 214 -1.04 8.18 13.24
CA PHE A 214 -1.28 8.59 14.62
C PHE A 214 -1.41 7.35 15.51
#